data_AF-A0A7V9IMZ5-F1
#
_entry.id   AF-A0A7V9IMZ5-F1
#
_cell.length_a   1.000
_cell.length_b   1.000
_cell.length_c   1.000
_cell.angle_alpha   90.00
_cell.angle_beta   90.00
_cell.angle_gamma   90.00
#
_symmetry.space_group_name_H-M   'P 1'
#
loop_
_entity.id
_entity.type
_entity.pdbx_description
1 polymer ?
#
loop_
_entity_poly.entity_id
_entity_poly.type
_entity_poly.pdbx_seq_one_letter_code
_entity_poly.pdbx_strand_id
1 'polypeptide(L)'
;MSRRTLNLDDRLYKYVLDASLREHPALADLRAVTRDHQHAGMQISPEQGQLLALLVKLIGARRTIEVGVFTGYSALAVALALPADGRVL
;
A
#
# COMPACT_ATOMS: atom_id res chain seq x y z
N MET A 1 1.33 15.39 20.65
CA MET A 1 2.53 16.07 20.09
C MET A 1 3.76 15.26 20.43
N SER A 2 4.55 14.83 19.44
CA SER A 2 5.78 14.05 19.69
C SER A 2 6.87 14.91 20.34
N ARG A 3 7.67 14.33 21.25
CA ARG A 3 8.81 14.98 21.91
C ARG A 3 10.14 14.77 21.17
N ARG A 4 10.17 13.92 20.14
CA ARG A 4 11.37 13.54 19.37
C ARG A 4 10.99 13.23 17.92
N THR A 5 11.94 13.46 17.01
CA THR A 5 11.86 12.98 15.63
C THR A 5 12.77 11.75 15.52
N LEU A 6 12.23 10.64 15.02
CA LEU A 6 13.01 9.43 14.76
C LEU A 6 13.41 9.41 13.28
N ASN A 7 14.67 9.09 13.00
CA ASN A 7 15.09 8.77 11.65
C ASN A 7 14.65 7.34 11.31
N LEU A 8 14.06 7.13 10.14
CA LEU A 8 13.62 5.82 9.69
C LEU A 8 14.76 5.14 8.92
N ASP A 9 15.70 4.57 9.68
CA ASP A 9 16.75 3.72 9.12
C ASP A 9 16.22 2.33 8.71
N ASP A 10 17.05 1.55 8.00
CA ASP A 10 16.66 0.23 7.50
C ASP A 10 16.24 -0.74 8.61
N ARG A 11 16.86 -0.62 9.80
CA ARG A 11 16.56 -1.48 10.94
C ARG A 11 15.17 -1.16 11.50
N LEU A 12 14.85 0.11 11.70
CA LEU A 12 13.54 0.54 12.17
C LEU A 12 12.47 0.29 11.12
N TYR A 13 12.79 0.51 9.84
CA TYR A 13 11.90 0.21 8.73
C TYR A 13 11.54 -1.27 8.69
N LYS A 14 12.54 -2.16 8.75
CA LYS A 14 12.31 -3.61 8.84
C LYS A 14 11.43 -3.99 10.03
N TYR A 15 11.67 -3.40 11.21
CA TYR A 15 10.84 -3.63 12.38
C TYR A 15 9.37 -3.24 12.14
N VAL A 16 9.11 -2.09 11.51
CA VAL A 16 7.74 -1.67 11.17
C VAL A 16 7.06 -2.70 10.26
N LEU A 17 7.76 -3.18 9.23
CA LEU A 17 7.19 -4.19 8.33
C LEU A 17 6.92 -5.50 9.07
N ASP A 18 7.92 -6.05 9.77
CA ASP A 18 7.82 -7.34 10.46
C ASP A 18 6.75 -7.32 11.56
N ALA A 19 6.59 -6.20 12.27
CA ALA A 19 5.67 -6.10 13.41
C ALA A 19 4.23 -5.71 13.04
N SER A 20 4.00 -5.10 11.88
CA SER A 20 2.70 -4.49 11.55
C SER A 20 2.12 -4.81 10.18
N LEU A 21 2.93 -5.23 9.22
CA LEU A 21 2.47 -5.44 7.85
C LEU A 21 1.64 -6.72 7.74
N ARG A 22 0.44 -6.59 7.16
CA ARG A 22 -0.51 -7.67 6.87
C ARG A 22 -0.85 -7.64 5.39
N GLU A 23 0.18 -7.85 4.57
CA GLU A 23 0.09 -7.77 3.12
C GLU A 23 -0.71 -8.96 2.56
N HIS A 24 -1.65 -8.67 1.65
CA HIS A 24 -2.39 -9.72 0.94
C HIS A 24 -1.44 -10.47 -0.02
N PRO A 25 -1.56 -11.80 -0.20
CA PRO A 25 -0.66 -12.55 -1.08
C PRO A 25 -0.54 -11.97 -2.49
N ALA A 26 -1.65 -11.58 -3.11
CA ALA A 26 -1.65 -10.95 -4.44
C ALA A 26 -0.87 -9.62 -4.50
N LEU A 27 -0.81 -8.86 -3.40
CA LEU A 27 0.01 -7.64 -3.31
C LEU A 27 1.50 -8.03 -3.23
N ALA A 28 1.84 -9.01 -2.39
CA ALA A 28 3.21 -9.50 -2.29
C ALA A 28 3.74 -10.06 -3.62
N ASP A 29 2.89 -10.79 -4.36
CA ASP A 29 3.20 -11.33 -5.69
C ASP A 29 3.40 -10.19 -6.70
N LEU A 30 2.49 -9.21 -6.75
CA LEU A 30 2.61 -8.06 -7.65
C LEU A 30 3.85 -7.21 -7.34
N ARG A 31 4.16 -7.02 -6.05
CA ARG A 31 5.38 -6.35 -5.61
C ARG A 31 6.60 -7.13 -6.04
N ALA A 32 6.56 -8.46 -5.96
CA ALA A 32 7.66 -9.31 -6.42
C ALA A 32 7.92 -9.16 -7.91
N VAL A 33 6.87 -9.15 -8.73
CA VAL A 33 6.97 -8.92 -10.18
C VAL A 33 7.48 -7.51 -10.50
N THR A 34 6.99 -6.50 -9.77
CA THR A 34 7.39 -5.10 -10.02
C THR A 34 8.85 -4.82 -9.65
N ARG A 35 9.44 -5.56 -8.70
CA ARG A 35 10.86 -5.36 -8.29
C ARG A 35 11.84 -5.44 -9.45
N ASP A 36 11.57 -6.29 -10.44
CA ASP A 36 12.46 -6.49 -11.59
C ASP A 36 12.18 -5.50 -12.73
N HIS A 37 11.20 -4.60 -12.57
CA HIS A 37 10.89 -3.56 -13.56
C HIS A 37 11.93 -2.42 -13.49
N GLN A 38 12.37 -1.92 -14.65
CA GLN A 38 13.33 -0.80 -14.76
C GLN A 38 12.93 0.48 -14.01
N HIS A 39 11.63 0.64 -13.73
CA HIS A 39 11.05 1.76 -13.00
C HIS A 39 10.42 1.35 -11.66
N ALA A 40 10.90 0.28 -11.02
CA ALA A 40 10.35 -0.24 -9.76
C ALA A 40 10.21 0.82 -8.66
N GLY A 41 11.07 1.84 -8.64
CA GLY A 41 11.01 2.97 -7.70
C GLY A 41 9.75 3.84 -7.81
N MET A 42 8.92 3.66 -8.85
CA MET A 42 7.62 4.34 -8.96
C MET A 42 6.54 3.70 -8.07
N GLN A 43 6.73 2.46 -7.62
CA GLN A 43 5.75 1.77 -6.79
C GLN A 43 5.79 2.30 -5.34
N ILE A 44 4.62 2.48 -4.73
CA ILE A 44 4.51 2.71 -3.28
C ILE A 44 5.02 1.52 -2.47
N SER A 45 5.41 1.80 -1.22
CA SER A 45 5.82 0.77 -0.27
C SER A 45 4.62 -0.04 0.26
N PRO A 46 4.82 -1.27 0.77
CA PRO A 46 3.71 -2.13 1.17
C PRO A 46 2.91 -1.57 2.36
N GLU A 47 3.56 -0.90 3.31
CA GLU A 47 2.92 -0.24 4.44
C GLU A 47 2.14 1.02 4.05
N GLN A 48 2.54 1.71 2.96
CA GLN A 48 1.71 2.75 2.35
C GLN A 48 0.42 2.16 1.75
N GLY A 49 0.50 1.01 1.07
CA GLY A 49 -0.68 0.29 0.58
C GLY A 49 -1.63 -0.13 1.71
N GLN A 50 -1.07 -0.62 2.83
CA GLN A 50 -1.85 -0.93 4.03
C GLN A 50 -2.53 0.30 4.64
N LEU A 51 -1.85 1.44 4.67
CA LEU A 51 -2.44 2.70 5.12
C LEU A 51 -3.61 3.13 4.21
N LEU A 52 -3.44 3.06 2.89
CA LEU A 52 -4.53 3.38 1.94
C LEU A 52 -5.73 2.46 2.16
N ALA A 53 -5.52 1.16 2.33
CA ALA A 53 -6.57 0.19 2.63
C ALA A 53 -7.31 0.52 3.94
N LEU A 54 -6.60 0.97 4.98
CA LEU A 54 -7.20 1.44 6.22
C LEU A 54 -8.06 2.69 5.97
N LEU A 55 -7.54 3.68 5.24
CA LEU A 55 -8.26 4.91 4.94
C LEU A 55 -9.56 4.64 4.16
N VAL A 56 -9.50 3.79 3.12
CA VAL A 56 -10.66 3.34 2.34
C VAL A 56 -11.77 2.80 3.25
N LYS A 57 -11.41 1.96 4.21
CA LYS A 57 -12.36 1.38 5.18
C LYS A 57 -12.90 2.43 6.15
N LEU A 58 -12.04 3.29 6.69
CA LEU A 58 -12.44 4.31 7.67
C LEU A 58 -13.40 5.35 7.07
N ILE A 59 -13.21 5.73 5.80
CA ILE A 59 -14.08 6.70 5.13
C ILE A 59 -15.32 6.04 4.49
N GLY A 60 -15.42 4.70 4.53
CA GLY A 60 -16.53 3.97 3.92
C GLY A 60 -16.61 4.12 2.40
N ALA A 61 -15.46 4.21 1.72
CA ALA A 61 -15.43 4.43 0.28
C ALA A 61 -16.09 3.29 -0.51
N ARG A 62 -16.80 3.65 -1.59
CA ARG A 62 -17.37 2.71 -2.57
C ARG A 62 -16.94 2.98 -4.01
N ARG A 63 -16.50 4.20 -4.29
CA ARG A 63 -16.01 4.63 -5.61
C ARG A 63 -14.73 5.40 -5.41
N THR A 64 -13.64 4.92 -5.98
CA THR A 64 -12.33 5.57 -5.92
C THR A 64 -11.83 5.81 -7.35
N ILE A 65 -10.93 6.77 -7.50
CA ILE A 65 -10.23 7.02 -8.76
C ILE A 65 -8.73 7.03 -8.44
N GLU A 66 -7.93 6.39 -9.28
CA GLU A 66 -6.47 6.44 -9.16
C GLU A 66 -5.86 7.14 -10.37
N VAL A 67 -5.16 8.24 -10.14
CA VAL A 67 -4.42 8.98 -11.18
C VAL A 67 -2.94 8.66 -11.03
N GLY A 68 -2.43 7.86 -11.97
CA GLY A 68 -1.06 7.32 -11.93
C GLY A 68 -1.03 5.94 -11.28
N VAL A 69 -1.30 4.91 -12.08
CA VAL A 69 -1.48 3.52 -11.61
C VAL A 69 -0.17 2.71 -11.59
N PHE A 70 0.77 3.03 -12.48
CA PHE A 70 1.97 2.23 -12.73
C PHE A 70 1.63 0.73 -12.90
N THR A 71 2.22 -0.17 -12.10
CA THR A 71 1.95 -1.62 -12.13
C THR A 71 0.70 -2.01 -11.33
N GLY A 72 0.02 -1.06 -10.68
CA GLY A 72 -1.28 -1.28 -10.05
C GLY A 72 -1.26 -1.73 -8.59
N TYR A 73 -0.12 -1.65 -7.89
CA TYR A 73 -0.04 -2.07 -6.47
C TYR A 73 -0.97 -1.25 -5.56
N SER A 74 -1.00 0.08 -5.72
CA SER A 74 -1.93 0.98 -5.01
C SER A 74 -3.39 0.69 -5.36
N ALA A 75 -3.70 0.59 -6.66
CA ALA A 75 -5.04 0.29 -7.13
C ALA A 75 -5.55 -1.05 -6.59
N LEU A 76 -4.70 -2.09 -6.55
CA LEU A 76 -5.05 -3.39 -5.97
C LEU A 76 -5.27 -3.30 -4.46
N ALA A 77 -4.44 -2.56 -3.73
CA ALA A 77 -4.61 -2.38 -2.28
C ALA A 77 -5.94 -1.68 -1.95
N VAL A 78 -6.32 -0.67 -2.75
CA VAL A 78 -7.62 0.00 -2.65
C VAL A 78 -8.76 -0.94 -3.01
N ALA A 79 -8.67 -1.66 -4.13
CA ALA A 79 -9.70 -2.59 -4.58
C ALA A 79 -9.99 -3.70 -3.55
N LEU A 80 -8.95 -4.27 -2.92
CA LEU A 80 -9.09 -5.27 -1.85
C LEU A 80 -9.73 -4.72 -0.57
N ALA A 81 -9.71 -3.40 -0.37
CA ALA A 81 -10.28 -2.75 0.81
C ALA A 81 -11.72 -2.27 0.61
N LEU A 82 -12.16 -2.12 -0.64
CA LEU A 82 -13.52 -1.76 -1.00
C LEU A 82 -14.51 -2.91 -0.69
N PRO A 83 -15.80 -2.60 -0.45
CA PRO A 83 -16.83 -3.63 -0.38
C PRO A 83 -17.02 -4.30 -1.76
N ALA A 84 -17.71 -5.45 -1.80
CA ALA A 84 -17.89 -6.24 -3.02
C ALA A 84 -18.57 -5.49 -4.18
N ASP A 85 -19.38 -4.47 -3.88
CA ASP A 85 -20.03 -3.58 -4.85
C ASP A 85 -19.20 -2.34 -5.20
N GLY A 86 -18.03 -2.19 -4.59
CA GLY A 86 -17.12 -1.06 -4.78
C GLY A 86 -16.41 -1.10 -6.13
N ARG A 87 -15.97 0.08 -6.60
CA ARG A 87 -15.29 0.24 -7.89
C ARG A 87 -14.12 1.20 -7.81
N VAL A 88 -13.06 0.86 -8.55
CA VAL A 88 -11.92 1.73 -8.85
C VAL A 88 -12.04 2.17 -10.31
N LEU A 89 -11.89 3.48 -10.57
CA LEU A 89 -11.77 4.06 -11.90
C LEU A 89 -10.30 4.33 -12.24
#